data_AF-A0A9D8V6V9-F1
#
_entry.id   AF-A0A9D8V6V9-F1
#
_cell.length_a   1.000
_cell.length_b   1.000
_cell.length_c   1.000
_cell.angle_alpha   90.00
_cell.angle_beta   90.00
_cell.angle_gamma   90.00
#
_symmetry.space_group_name_H-M   'P 1'
#
loop_
_entity.id
_entity.type
_entity.pdbx_description
1 polymer ?
#
loop_
_entity_poly.entity_id
_entity_poly.type
_entity_poly.pdbx_seq_one_letter_code
_entity_poly.pdbx_strand_id
1 'polypeptide(L)' 'MPGRLTDEQKARLSNHYSDAEIAELALGVGLFLGMSKVLITLGLEPEQMDMTVLPTPGS' A
#
# COMPACT_ATOMS: atom_id res chain seq x y z
N MET A 1 -1.12 14.85 3.34
CA MET A 1 -2.07 13.75 3.06
C MET A 1 -1.65 13.07 1.77
N PRO A 2 -1.81 11.74 1.62
CA PRO A 2 -1.60 11.11 0.32
C PRO A 2 -2.47 11.82 -0.73
N GLY A 3 -1.86 12.19 -1.86
CA GLY A 3 -2.52 12.91 -2.94
C GLY A 3 -3.43 11.98 -3.76
N ARG A 4 -4.39 12.56 -4.50
CA ARG A 4 -5.15 11.80 -5.50
C ARG A 4 -4.26 11.47 -6.70
N LEU A 5 -4.54 10.36 -7.36
CA LEU A 5 -3.90 10.03 -8.64
C LEU A 5 -4.18 11.12 -9.68
N THR A 6 -3.15 11.48 -10.44
CA THR A 6 -3.30 12.34 -11.62
C THR A 6 -4.04 11.61 -12.74
N ASP A 7 -4.55 12.36 -13.70
CA ASP A 7 -5.27 11.74 -14.83
C ASP A 7 -4.34 10.92 -15.72
N GLU A 8 -3.07 11.31 -15.84
CA GLU A 8 -2.04 10.51 -16.51
C GLU A 8 -1.83 9.15 -15.81
N GLN A 9 -1.78 9.14 -14.47
CA GLN A 9 -1.63 7.90 -13.70
C GLN A 9 -2.85 6.99 -13.85
N LYS A 10 -4.06 7.55 -13.86
CA LYS A 10 -5.29 6.78 -14.11
C LYS A 10 -5.31 6.20 -15.51
N ALA A 11 -4.93 6.98 -16.52
CA ALA A 11 -4.86 6.51 -17.90
C ALA A 11 -3.87 5.35 -18.06
N ARG A 12 -2.71 5.42 -17.38
CA ARG A 12 -1.75 4.31 -17.36
C ARG A 12 -2.30 3.05 -16.71
N LEU A 13 -3.09 3.18 -15.63
CA LEU A 13 -3.75 2.04 -14.99
C LEU A 13 -4.77 1.41 -15.95
N SER A 14 -5.66 2.21 -16.54
CA SER A 14 -6.70 1.72 -17.47
C SER A 14 -6.13 1.15 -18.78
N ASN A 15 -4.91 1.54 -19.18
CA ASN A 15 -4.24 0.95 -20.33
C ASN A 15 -3.63 -0.44 -20.04
N HIS A 16 -3.42 -0.80 -18.77
CA HIS A 16 -2.73 -2.03 -18.38
C HIS A 16 -3.63 -3.05 -17.70
N TYR A 17 -4.68 -2.57 -17.02
CA TYR A 17 -5.59 -3.39 -16.23
C TYR A 17 -7.04 -3.13 -16.65
N SER A 18 -7.84 -4.19 -16.61
CA SER A 18 -9.29 -4.10 -16.68
C SER A 18 -9.87 -3.42 -15.43
N ASP A 19 -11.11 -2.95 -15.53
CA ASP A 19 -11.81 -2.34 -14.39
C ASP A 19 -11.92 -3.30 -13.18
N ALA A 20 -12.06 -4.61 -13.45
CA ALA A 20 -12.10 -5.64 -12.40
C ALA A 20 -10.75 -5.77 -11.69
N GLU A 21 -9.64 -5.82 -12.43
CA GLU A 21 -8.29 -5.88 -11.86
C GLU A 21 -7.94 -4.60 -11.09
N ILE A 22 -8.38 -3.43 -11.57
CA ILE A 22 -8.23 -2.15 -10.86
C ILE A 22 -9.02 -2.18 -9.54
N ALA A 23 -10.23 -2.75 -9.53
CA ALA A 23 -11.02 -2.90 -8.32
C ALA A 23 -10.33 -3.82 -7.30
N GLU A 24 -9.74 -4.93 -7.75
CA GLU A 24 -8.96 -5.83 -6.90
C GLU A 24 -7.70 -5.15 -6.33
N LEU A 25 -6.96 -4.41 -7.15
CA LEU A 25 -5.81 -3.61 -6.71
C LEU A 25 -6.21 -2.59 -5.64
N ALA A 26 -7.30 -1.85 -5.88
CA ALA A 26 -7.81 -0.87 -4.93
C ALA A 26 -8.23 -1.53 -3.60
N LEU A 27 -8.88 -2.68 -3.67
CA LEU A 27 -9.26 -3.48 -2.51
C LEU A 27 -8.02 -3.95 -1.72
N GLY A 28 -7.02 -4.50 -2.40
CA GLY A 28 -5.77 -4.95 -1.77
C GLY A 28 -5.02 -3.82 -1.07
N VAL A 29 -4.87 -2.67 -1.72
CA VAL A 29 -4.24 -1.47 -1.13
C VAL A 29 -5.03 -0.96 0.07
N GLY A 30 -6.36 -0.91 -0.04
CA GLY A 30 -7.24 -0.48 1.05
C GLY A 30 -7.16 -1.39 2.27
N LEU A 31 -7.20 -2.71 2.07
CA LEU A 31 -7.03 -3.73 3.12
C LEU A 31 -5.67 -3.61 3.79
N PHE A 32 -4.59 -3.50 3.02
CA PHE A 32 -3.24 -3.35 3.56
C PHE A 32 -3.13 -2.11 4.46
N LEU A 33 -3.58 -0.96 3.98
CA LEU A 33 -3.56 0.30 4.75
C LEU A 33 -4.44 0.23 5.99
N GLY A 34 -5.63 -0.36 5.89
CA GLY A 34 -6.57 -0.53 7.00
C GLY A 34 -5.98 -1.41 8.10
N MET A 35 -5.53 -2.61 7.74
CA MET A 35 -4.98 -3.57 8.69
C MET A 35 -3.66 -3.09 9.31
N SER A 36 -2.78 -2.47 8.52
CA SER A 36 -1.53 -1.89 9.05
C SER A 36 -1.81 -0.89 10.16
N LYS A 37 -2.81 -0.01 9.98
CA LYS A 37 -3.19 0.97 11.01
C LYS A 37 -3.80 0.31 12.24
N VAL A 38 -4.60 -0.73 12.07
CA VAL A 38 -5.16 -1.50 13.20
C VAL A 38 -4.02 -2.11 14.03
N LEU A 39 -3.08 -2.79 13.38
CA LEU A 39 -1.94 -3.41 14.05
C LEU A 39 -1.08 -2.38 14.80
N ILE A 40 -0.72 -1.27 14.15
CA ILE A 40 0.02 -0.17 14.77
C ILE A 40 -0.73 0.40 15.99
N THR A 41 -2.04 0.65 15.84
CA THR A 41 -2.86 1.26 16.90
C THR A 41 -3.00 0.35 18.12
N LEU A 42 -3.05 -0.96 17.90
CA LEU A 42 -3.15 -1.95 18.96
C LEU A 42 -1.78 -2.35 19.53
N GLY A 43 -0.68 -1.79 19.02
CA GLY A 43 0.68 -2.18 19.41
C GLY A 43 0.99 -3.64 19.10
N LEU A 44 0.31 -4.21 18.10
CA LEU A 44 0.51 -5.59 17.68
C LEU A 44 1.63 -5.63 16.65
N GLU A 45 2.80 -6.09 17.06
CA GLU A 45 3.87 -6.47 16.14
C GLU A 45 3.62 -7.91 15.65
N PRO A 46 3.80 -8.19 14.36
CA PRO A 46 3.72 -9.57 13.86
C PRO A 46 4.82 -10.42 14.51
N GLU A 47 4.43 -11.56 15.08
CA GLU A 47 5.34 -12.48 15.78
C GLU A 47 6.47 -13.00 14.87
N GLN A 48 6.19 -13.12 13.57
CA GLN A 48 7.13 -13.49 12.52
C GLN A 48 6.90 -12.60 11.31
N MET A 49 7.84 -11.69 11.05
CA MET A 49 7.89 -10.91 9.82
C MET A 49 9.35 -10.73 9.43
N ASP A 50 9.68 -10.99 8.17
CA ASP A 50 11.03 -10.75 7.66
C ASP A 50 11.35 -9.26 7.77
N MET A 51 12.32 -8.93 8.62
CA MET A 51 12.76 -7.56 8.85
C MET A 51 13.81 -7.18 7.81
N THR A 52 13.52 -6.16 7.01
CA THR A 52 14.54 -5.50 6.18
C THR A 52 15.12 -4.34 6.97
N VAL A 53 16.39 -4.44 7.38
CA VAL A 53 17.10 -3.34 8.02
C VAL A 53 17.53 -2.33 6.95
N LEU A 54 16.91 -1.16 6.95
CA LEU A 54 17.35 -0.04 6.14
C LEU A 54 18.35 0.80 6.95
N PRO A 55 19.64 0.86 6.55
CA PRO A 55 20.63 1.66 7.26
C PRO A 55 20.23 3.13 7.22
N THR A 56 20.46 3.83 8.34
CA THR A 56 20.21 5.27 8.41
C THR A 56 21.18 5.98 7.46
N PRO A 57 20.70 6.74 6.46
CA PRO A 57 21.60 7.42 5.52
C PRO A 57 22.53 8.39 6.26
N GLY A 58 23.85 8.20 6.13
CA GLY A 58 24.87 9.09 6.69
C GLY A 58 25.51 8.65 8.02
N SER A 59 25.35 7.39 8.44
CA SER A 59 26.15 6.76 9.52
C SER A 59 27.33 6.00 8.97
#